data_AF-A0A847ME88-F1
#
_entry.id   AF-A0A847ME88-F1
#
_cell.length_a   1.000
_cell.length_b   1.000
_cell.length_c   1.000
_cell.angle_alpha   90.00
_cell.angle_beta   90.00
_cell.angle_gamma   90.00
#
_symmetry.space_group_name_H-M   'P 1'
#
loop_
_entity.id
_entity.type
_entity.pdbx_description
1 polymer ?
#
loop_
_entity_poly.entity_id
_entity_poly.type
_entity_poly.pdbx_seq_one_letter_code
_entity_poly.pdbx_strand_id
1 'polypeptide(L)'
;MKTRNFLLFIILCFSFILIFAGCLNKPTKPTPSPSPIAPLNPKIISISPDSGPSGTKITLLGSDFGAVQGTSQLVFKRGDNKTFVGEIITWSDMNIYARVPQLMKDTYKVFVIVNERLSNQVDFELKPVGSGTTCTQCGR
;
A
#
# COMPACT_ATOMS: atom_id res chain seq x y z
N MET A 1 17.21 74.82 -45.20
CA MET A 1 16.40 74.80 -43.97
C MET A 1 15.03 74.15 -44.24
N LYS A 2 14.96 72.81 -44.35
CA LYS A 2 13.65 72.12 -44.50
C LYS A 2 13.69 70.63 -44.13
N THR A 3 14.48 70.28 -43.11
CA THR A 3 14.65 68.87 -42.67
C THR A 3 14.45 68.69 -41.15
N ARG A 4 14.28 69.78 -40.39
CA ARG A 4 14.14 69.71 -38.92
C ARG A 4 12.71 69.45 -38.42
N ASN A 5 11.68 69.69 -39.24
CA ASN A 5 10.28 69.50 -38.82
C ASN A 5 9.73 68.10 -39.19
N PHE A 6 10.34 67.40 -40.16
CA PHE A 6 9.94 66.05 -40.54
C PHE A 6 10.34 65.00 -39.48
N LEU A 7 11.48 65.23 -38.81
CA LEU A 7 11.97 64.35 -37.75
C LEU A 7 11.19 64.49 -36.43
N LEU A 8 10.56 65.65 -36.18
CA LEU A 8 9.73 65.88 -34.99
C LEU A 8 8.32 65.25 -35.09
N PHE A 9 7.79 65.04 -36.30
CA PHE A 9 6.51 64.33 -36.49
C PHE A 9 6.63 62.81 -36.33
N ILE A 10 7.78 62.21 -36.68
CA ILE A 10 8.03 60.77 -36.50
C ILE A 10 8.10 60.40 -35.01
N ILE A 11 8.64 61.28 -34.17
CA ILE A 11 8.77 61.05 -32.72
C ILE A 11 7.41 61.13 -32.01
N LEU A 12 6.48 61.98 -32.47
CA LEU A 12 5.12 62.06 -31.91
C LEU A 12 4.16 60.95 -32.41
N CYS A 13 4.47 60.28 -33.53
CA CYS A 13 3.73 59.08 -33.95
C CYS A 13 4.19 57.80 -33.22
N PHE A 14 5.44 57.76 -32.74
CA PHE A 14 5.92 56.64 -31.92
C PHE A 14 5.40 56.67 -30.48
N SER A 15 4.85 57.80 -30.01
CA SER A 15 4.29 57.93 -28.66
C SER A 15 2.81 57.57 -28.53
N PHE A 16 2.13 57.09 -29.59
CA PHE A 16 0.69 56.83 -29.54
C PHE A 16 0.22 55.47 -30.11
N ILE A 17 1.12 54.49 -30.22
CA ILE A 17 0.73 53.07 -30.40
C ILE A 17 0.57 52.45 -29.00
N LEU A 18 -0.58 52.76 -28.40
CA LEU A 18 -1.45 51.85 -27.65
C LEU A 18 -1.20 50.38 -28.09
N ILE A 19 -0.93 49.41 -27.23
CA ILE A 19 -1.86 48.80 -26.27
C ILE A 19 -1.02 47.96 -25.30
N PHE A 20 -1.24 48.13 -23.99
CA PHE A 20 -0.87 47.13 -22.99
C PHE A 20 -1.57 45.81 -23.35
N ALA A 21 -0.85 44.87 -23.95
CA ALA A 21 -1.25 43.46 -23.98
C ALA A 21 -0.96 42.84 -22.60
N GLY A 22 -1.62 43.38 -21.57
CA GLY A 22 -1.84 42.65 -20.33
C GLY A 22 -2.93 41.64 -20.61
N CYS A 23 -2.58 40.46 -21.11
CA CYS A 23 -3.47 39.32 -21.00
C CYS A 23 -3.78 39.15 -19.50
N LEU A 24 -5.06 39.19 -19.16
CA LEU A 24 -5.58 38.78 -17.86
C LEU A 24 -4.92 37.45 -17.46
N ASN A 25 -3.94 37.50 -16.57
CA ASN A 25 -3.69 36.40 -15.68
C ASN A 25 -4.94 36.33 -14.81
N LYS A 26 -5.92 35.54 -15.24
CA LYS A 26 -6.96 35.04 -14.35
C LYS A 26 -6.20 34.58 -13.10
N PRO A 27 -6.54 35.04 -11.88
CA PRO A 27 -6.22 34.23 -10.73
C PRO A 27 -6.99 32.94 -10.96
N THR A 28 -6.34 31.95 -11.57
CA THR A 28 -6.75 30.59 -11.42
C THR A 28 -6.72 30.42 -9.92
N LYS A 29 -7.90 30.44 -9.28
CA LYS A 29 -8.14 29.73 -8.02
C LYS A 29 -7.27 28.49 -8.15
N PRO A 30 -6.29 28.24 -7.26
CA PRO A 30 -5.51 27.04 -7.36
C PRO A 30 -6.52 25.92 -7.50
N THR A 31 -6.61 25.37 -8.71
CA THR A 31 -7.22 24.09 -8.95
C THR A 31 -6.58 23.22 -7.89
N PRO A 32 -7.33 22.47 -7.07
CA PRO A 32 -6.68 21.54 -6.15
C PRO A 32 -5.67 20.77 -7.01
N SER A 33 -4.38 21.06 -6.78
CA SER A 33 -3.30 20.32 -7.43
C SER A 33 -3.67 18.87 -7.15
N PRO A 34 -3.67 17.96 -8.15
CA PRO A 34 -3.91 16.56 -7.88
C PRO A 34 -2.94 16.20 -6.75
N SER A 35 -3.49 16.00 -5.55
CA SER A 35 -2.69 15.67 -4.39
C SER A 35 -1.96 14.39 -4.80
N PRO A 36 -0.63 14.28 -4.63
CA PRO A 36 0.08 13.09 -5.04
C PRO A 36 -0.65 11.90 -4.43
N ILE A 37 -1.21 11.05 -5.30
CA ILE A 37 -1.97 9.86 -4.88
C ILE A 37 -0.95 9.01 -4.14
N ALA A 38 -1.02 9.01 -2.81
CA ALA A 38 -0.11 8.22 -2.01
C ALA A 38 -0.25 6.75 -2.43
N PRO A 39 0.85 5.99 -2.53
CA PRO A 39 0.77 4.58 -2.85
C PRO A 39 -0.11 3.87 -1.82
N LEU A 40 -1.20 3.26 -2.28
CA LEU A 40 -2.10 2.50 -1.42
C LEU A 40 -1.39 1.22 -0.96
N ASN A 41 -1.33 1.02 0.35
CA ASN A 41 -0.78 -0.19 0.95
C ASN A 41 -1.91 -1.20 1.17
N PRO A 42 -1.64 -2.50 1.00
CA PRO A 42 -2.62 -3.54 1.32
C PRO A 42 -3.07 -3.43 2.77
N LYS A 43 -4.32 -3.78 3.07
CA LYS A 43 -4.85 -3.70 4.44
C LYS A 43 -5.55 -4.98 4.84
N ILE A 44 -5.16 -5.53 5.98
CA ILE A 44 -5.88 -6.60 6.66
C ILE A 44 -6.93 -5.96 7.56
N ILE A 45 -8.20 -6.29 7.31
CA ILE A 45 -9.35 -5.90 8.12
C ILE A 45 -9.55 -6.91 9.25
N SER A 46 -9.47 -8.20 8.95
CA SER A 46 -9.62 -9.26 9.96
C SER A 46 -8.96 -10.58 9.54
N ILE A 47 -8.71 -11.43 10.53
CA ILE A 47 -8.22 -12.80 10.40
C ILE A 47 -9.19 -13.73 11.14
N SER A 48 -9.52 -14.87 10.53
CA SER A 48 -10.39 -15.87 11.16
C SER A 48 -10.02 -17.30 10.76
N PRO A 49 -9.82 -18.21 11.73
CA PRO A 49 -9.65 -17.94 13.16
C PRO A 49 -8.37 -17.13 13.43
N ASP A 50 -8.34 -16.42 14.56
CA ASP A 50 -7.17 -15.68 15.08
C ASP A 50 -6.26 -16.53 15.96
N SER A 51 -6.61 -17.80 16.17
CA SER A 51 -5.82 -18.73 16.95
C SER A 51 -6.00 -20.17 16.45
N GLY A 52 -4.98 -20.99 16.66
CA GLY A 52 -5.03 -22.41 16.30
C GLY A 52 -3.64 -23.04 16.22
N PRO A 53 -3.55 -24.37 16.04
CA PRO A 53 -2.28 -25.05 15.84
C PRO A 53 -1.72 -24.80 14.42
N SER A 54 -0.47 -25.22 14.19
CA SER A 54 0.10 -25.34 12.84
C SER A 54 -0.82 -26.12 11.92
N GLY A 55 -0.95 -25.71 10.65
CA GLY A 55 -1.87 -26.32 9.69
C GLY A 55 -3.32 -25.83 9.77
N THR A 56 -3.65 -24.92 10.70
CA THR A 56 -4.96 -24.26 10.73
C THR A 56 -5.21 -23.54 9.40
N LYS A 57 -6.42 -23.68 8.86
CA LYS A 57 -6.84 -22.91 7.69
C LYS A 57 -7.46 -21.60 8.17
N ILE A 58 -6.94 -20.49 7.65
CA ILE A 58 -7.35 -19.14 8.01
C ILE A 58 -7.87 -18.39 6.78
N THR A 59 -8.75 -17.43 7.04
CA THR A 59 -9.25 -16.47 6.07
C THR A 59 -8.84 -15.07 6.52
N LEU A 60 -8.22 -14.32 5.62
CA LEU A 60 -7.93 -12.90 5.79
C LEU A 60 -8.90 -12.08 4.93
N LEU A 61 -9.62 -11.17 5.58
CA LEU A 61 -10.41 -10.15 4.91
C LEU A 61 -9.61 -8.86 4.85
N GLY A 62 -9.70 -8.15 3.72
CA GLY A 62 -8.90 -6.95 3.53
C GLY A 62 -9.26 -6.14 2.29
N SER A 63 -8.33 -5.28 1.90
CA SER A 63 -8.38 -4.47 0.68
C SER A 63 -7.00 -4.38 0.05
N ASP A 64 -6.99 -4.11 -1.26
CA ASP A 64 -5.79 -3.80 -2.05
C ASP A 64 -4.77 -4.95 -2.06
N PHE A 65 -5.25 -6.18 -1.95
CA PHE A 65 -4.44 -7.37 -2.16
C PHE A 65 -4.18 -7.63 -3.66
N GLY A 66 -5.01 -7.05 -4.53
CA GLY A 66 -4.97 -7.30 -5.97
C GLY A 66 -5.71 -8.58 -6.34
N ALA A 67 -6.24 -8.62 -7.57
CA ALA A 67 -7.07 -9.73 -8.06
C ALA A 67 -6.31 -11.07 -8.20
N VAL A 68 -4.98 -11.03 -8.29
CA VAL A 68 -4.12 -12.21 -8.46
C VAL A 68 -2.97 -12.17 -7.46
N GLN A 69 -2.58 -13.33 -6.94
CA GLN A 69 -1.50 -13.43 -5.94
C GLN A 69 -0.15 -12.97 -6.50
N GLY A 70 0.26 -13.48 -7.66
CA GLY A 70 1.60 -13.24 -8.21
C GLY A 70 2.70 -13.68 -7.23
N THR A 71 3.64 -12.78 -6.93
CA THR A 71 4.72 -12.98 -5.96
C THR A 71 4.36 -12.56 -4.53
N SER A 72 3.09 -12.22 -4.29
CA SER A 72 2.62 -11.78 -2.98
C SER A 72 2.64 -12.92 -1.97
N GLN A 73 2.93 -12.58 -0.71
CA GLN A 73 3.17 -13.54 0.36
C GLN A 73 2.36 -13.19 1.61
N LEU A 74 1.93 -14.24 2.32
CA LEU A 74 1.43 -14.13 3.68
C LEU A 74 2.54 -14.51 4.66
N VAL A 75 2.86 -13.62 5.59
CA VAL A 75 4.00 -13.77 6.50
C VAL A 75 3.55 -13.79 7.96
N PHE A 76 4.09 -14.76 8.71
CA PHE A 76 3.99 -14.87 10.15
C PHE A 76 5.35 -14.51 10.76
N LYS A 77 5.41 -13.45 11.55
CA LYS A 77 6.64 -12.98 12.21
C LYS A 77 6.54 -13.17 13.72
N ARG A 78 7.52 -13.87 14.29
CA ARG A 78 7.67 -14.03 15.75
C ARG A 78 8.46 -12.88 16.36
N GLY A 79 8.36 -12.70 17.68
CA GLY A 79 9.06 -11.64 18.43
C GLY A 79 10.58 -11.60 18.27
N ASP A 80 11.21 -12.72 17.90
CA ASP A 80 12.65 -12.83 17.60
C ASP A 80 13.02 -12.46 16.14
N ASN A 81 12.11 -11.79 15.43
CA ASN A 81 12.22 -11.42 14.02
C ASN A 81 12.28 -12.59 13.02
N LYS A 82 12.07 -13.83 13.46
CA LYS A 82 11.97 -14.97 12.55
C LYS A 82 10.65 -14.92 11.78
N THR A 83 10.72 -15.07 10.46
CA THR A 83 9.56 -15.07 9.56
C THR A 83 9.29 -16.45 8.99
N PHE A 84 8.01 -16.73 8.76
CA PHE A 84 7.53 -17.95 8.16
C PHE A 84 6.44 -17.60 7.15
N VAL A 85 6.44 -18.28 5.99
CA VAL A 85 5.50 -18.00 4.91
C VAL A 85 4.32 -18.97 5.01
N GLY A 86 3.11 -18.44 5.02
CA GLY A 86 1.88 -19.25 4.96
C GLY A 86 1.64 -19.80 3.56
N GLU A 87 1.04 -20.98 3.49
CA GLU A 87 0.62 -21.57 2.22
C GLU A 87 -0.69 -20.91 1.76
N ILE A 88 -0.64 -20.15 0.67
CA ILE A 88 -1.84 -19.53 0.10
C ILE A 88 -2.60 -20.58 -0.73
N ILE A 89 -3.88 -20.76 -0.43
CA ILE A 89 -4.78 -21.70 -1.10
C ILE A 89 -5.59 -20.96 -2.17
N THR A 90 -6.19 -19.82 -1.83
CA THR A 90 -6.86 -18.94 -2.79
C THR A 90 -6.58 -17.47 -2.47
N TRP A 91 -6.68 -16.64 -3.51
CA TRP A 91 -6.40 -15.21 -3.45
C TRP A 91 -7.43 -14.43 -4.24
N SER A 92 -7.76 -13.25 -3.74
CA SER A 92 -8.52 -12.21 -4.42
C SER A 92 -8.15 -10.85 -3.81
N ASP A 93 -8.68 -9.78 -4.37
CA ASP A 93 -8.41 -8.42 -3.89
C ASP A 93 -8.81 -8.18 -2.42
N MET A 94 -9.83 -8.91 -1.95
CA MET A 94 -10.40 -8.70 -0.61
C MET A 94 -10.33 -9.92 0.30
N ASN A 95 -9.96 -11.10 -0.22
CA ASN A 95 -9.93 -12.35 0.53
C ASN A 95 -8.67 -13.15 0.23
N ILE A 96 -8.02 -13.65 1.27
CA ILE A 96 -6.94 -14.65 1.17
C ILE A 96 -7.32 -15.84 2.04
N TYR A 97 -7.39 -17.02 1.43
CA TYR A 97 -7.53 -18.28 2.16
C TYR A 97 -6.16 -18.96 2.21
N ALA A 98 -5.69 -19.30 3.40
CA ALA A 98 -4.34 -19.82 3.58
C ALA A 98 -4.26 -20.85 4.69
N ARG A 99 -3.15 -21.61 4.73
CA ARG A 99 -2.80 -22.54 5.80
C ARG A 99 -1.61 -22.00 6.59
N VAL A 100 -1.76 -22.02 7.92
CA VAL A 100 -0.71 -21.67 8.87
C VAL A 100 0.47 -22.64 8.74
N PRO A 101 1.72 -22.17 8.60
CA PRO A 101 2.89 -23.04 8.44
C PRO A 101 3.23 -23.78 9.73
N GLN A 102 4.29 -24.60 9.71
CA GLN A 102 4.81 -25.24 10.93
C GLN A 102 5.48 -24.19 11.81
N LEU A 103 4.84 -23.87 12.92
CA LEU A 103 5.24 -22.84 13.86
C LEU A 103 5.42 -23.43 15.28
N MET A 104 6.19 -22.74 16.11
CA MET A 104 6.29 -23.01 17.55
C MET A 104 5.25 -22.21 18.31
N LYS A 105 4.76 -22.71 19.46
CA LYS A 105 3.81 -22.01 20.32
C LYS A 105 4.34 -20.61 20.66
N ASP A 106 3.65 -19.59 20.16
CA ASP A 106 3.92 -18.17 20.39
C ASP A 106 2.79 -17.32 19.77
N THR A 107 2.85 -16.01 19.97
CA THR A 107 2.06 -15.03 19.23
C THR A 107 2.85 -14.55 18.02
N TYR A 108 2.21 -14.59 16.84
CA TYR A 108 2.81 -14.14 15.59
C TYR A 108 2.11 -12.88 15.10
N LYS A 109 2.91 -11.93 14.59
CA LYS A 109 2.41 -10.81 13.79
C LYS A 109 2.22 -11.31 12.35
N VAL A 110 0.98 -11.25 11.88
CA VAL A 110 0.58 -11.66 10.54
C VAL A 110 0.41 -10.44 9.66
N PHE A 111 1.06 -10.44 8.50
CA PHE A 111 0.92 -9.40 7.49
C PHE A 111 1.08 -9.96 6.09
N VAL A 112 0.59 -9.22 5.10
CA VAL A 112 0.69 -9.57 3.68
C VAL A 112 1.71 -8.63 3.02
N ILE A 113 2.54 -9.19 2.14
CA ILE A 113 3.41 -8.42 1.25
C ILE A 113 2.82 -8.50 -0.15
N VAL A 114 2.42 -7.36 -0.71
CA VAL A 114 1.86 -7.24 -2.08
C VAL A 114 2.70 -6.24 -2.84
N ASN A 115 3.33 -6.67 -3.94
CA ASN A 115 4.20 -5.80 -4.76
C ASN A 115 5.20 -5.00 -3.89
N GLU A 116 5.89 -5.69 -2.97
CA GLU A 116 6.87 -5.12 -2.03
C GLU A 116 6.30 -4.18 -0.95
N ARG A 117 4.97 -4.01 -0.89
CA ARG A 117 4.29 -3.21 0.14
C ARG A 117 3.76 -4.09 1.25
N LEU A 118 4.04 -3.68 2.50
CA LEU A 118 3.55 -4.37 3.68
C LEU A 118 2.15 -3.86 4.03
N SER A 119 1.29 -4.78 4.47
CA SER A 119 0.05 -4.41 5.14
C SER A 119 0.27 -3.99 6.59
N ASN A 120 -0.80 -3.58 7.25
CA ASN A 120 -0.85 -3.60 8.71
C ASN A 120 -0.66 -5.04 9.23
N GLN A 121 -0.33 -5.13 10.52
CA GLN A 121 -0.15 -6.40 11.22
C GLN A 121 -1.36 -6.72 12.09
N VAL A 122 -1.72 -8.00 12.16
CA VAL A 122 -2.70 -8.54 13.09
C VAL A 122 -2.09 -9.70 13.87
N ASP A 123 -2.65 -10.02 15.02
CA ASP A 123 -2.11 -11.07 15.88
C ASP A 123 -2.73 -12.42 15.54
N PHE A 124 -1.90 -13.46 15.56
CA PHE A 124 -2.34 -14.84 15.53
C PHE A 124 -1.70 -15.62 16.67
N GLU A 125 -2.52 -16.24 17.52
CA GLU A 125 -2.05 -17.02 18.65
C GLU A 125 -1.90 -18.50 18.27
N LEU A 126 -0.66 -18.99 18.23
CA LEU A 126 -0.44 -20.41 17.97
C LEU A 126 -0.70 -21.23 19.23
N LYS A 127 -1.74 -22.04 19.19
CA LYS A 127 -2.02 -23.03 20.23
C LYS A 127 -1.17 -24.29 20.01
N PRO A 128 -0.78 -25.01 21.08
CA PRO A 128 -0.11 -26.30 20.91
C PRO A 128 -0.92 -27.18 19.95
N VAL A 129 -0.24 -27.85 19.01
CA VAL A 129 -0.86 -28.96 18.29
C VAL A 129 -1.38 -29.91 19.37
N GLY A 130 -2.69 -30.20 19.34
CA GLY A 130 -3.31 -31.13 20.28
C GLY A 130 -2.46 -32.39 20.32
N SER A 131 -1.73 -32.58 21.42
CA SER A 131 -0.74 -33.64 21.57
C SER A 131 -1.49 -34.96 21.71
N GLY A 132 -1.89 -35.53 20.58
CA GLY A 132 -2.47 -36.86 20.48
C GLY A 132 -1.41 -37.97 20.50
N THR A 133 -0.19 -37.71 21.01
CA THR A 133 0.83 -38.76 21.12
C THR A 133 1.79 -38.49 22.27
N THR A 134 1.29 -38.60 23.50
CA THR A 134 2.13 -39.21 24.53
C THR A 134 2.26 -40.69 24.20
N CYS A 135 3.31 -41.11 23.49
CA CYS A 135 3.80 -42.47 23.70
C CYS A 135 4.57 -42.45 25.01
N THR A 136 3.83 -42.32 26.12
CA THR A 136 4.34 -42.56 27.46
C THR A 136 4.30 -44.07 27.64
N GLN A 137 5.48 -44.68 27.68
CA GLN A 137 5.76 -46.06 28.08
C GLN A 137 5.19 -47.19 27.19
N CYS A 138 6.06 -47.76 26.38
CA CYS A 138 6.37 -49.19 26.57
C CYS A 138 7.82 -49.28 27.03
N GLY A 139 8.01 -49.26 28.34
CA GLY A 139 9.27 -49.67 28.94
C GLY A 139 9.28 -51.19 29.07
N ARG A 140 10.25 -51.85 28.45
CA ARG A 140 11.13 -52.86 29.06
C ARG A 140 12.28 -53.17 28.12
#